data_AF-A0A429B9X0-F1
#
_entry.id   AF-A0A429B9X0-F1
#
_cell.length_a   1.000
_cell.length_b   1.000
_cell.length_c   1.000
_cell.angle_alpha   90.00
_cell.angle_beta   90.00
_cell.angle_gamma   90.00
#
_symmetry.space_group_name_H-M   'P 1'
#
loop_
_entity.id
_entity.type
_entity.pdbx_description
1 polymer ?
#
loop_
_entity_poly.entity_id
_entity_poly.type
_entity_poly.pdbx_seq_one_letter_code
_entity_poly.pdbx_strand_id
1 'polypeptide(L)'
;MDVSTAVAAPPARSTRVKDKIMATAERLYAEHGFANVSIRMIREAAGQRNKSAVQYHFSTRDELIQAILSRHAAAIDLHRLPMVAALEASGEVTLRDWITCAIAPSIEHHIELGTPSWYGRFLAQAVVEPTFREYAAQATLSTPSFRRLELLRPPSMRDRALELSERQAAMIRLLVVHMSAELEADLAAGRAAASPEQAWRSLGDNLITAVCGLSSALLP
;
A
#
# COMPACT_ATOMS: atom_id res chain seq x y z
N MET A 1 -17.40 28.05 -29.25
CA MET A 1 -16.03 28.43 -28.84
C MET A 1 -15.85 27.90 -27.44
N ASP A 2 -15.41 26.65 -27.32
CA ASP A 2 -15.14 25.99 -26.03
C ASP A 2 -13.65 26.13 -25.71
N VAL A 3 -13.35 26.79 -24.59
CA VAL A 3 -12.00 26.87 -24.05
C VAL A 3 -11.79 25.63 -23.18
N SER A 4 -11.21 24.61 -23.78
CA SER A 4 -10.66 23.44 -23.09
C SER A 4 -9.46 23.88 -22.24
N THR A 5 -9.67 24.06 -20.94
CA THR A 5 -8.59 24.31 -19.97
C THR A 5 -7.80 23.03 -19.72
N ALA A 6 -6.67 22.89 -20.40
CA ALA A 6 -5.65 21.91 -20.06
C ALA A 6 -5.01 22.30 -18.71
N VAL A 7 -5.10 21.41 -17.72
CA VAL A 7 -4.41 21.57 -16.44
C VAL A 7 -2.91 21.38 -16.68
N ALA A 8 -2.15 22.47 -16.62
CA ALA A 8 -0.70 22.46 -16.79
C ALA A 8 -0.02 21.66 -15.66
N ALA A 9 0.94 20.80 -16.02
CA ALA A 9 1.71 20.03 -15.05
C ALA A 9 2.48 20.98 -14.09
N PRO A 10 2.49 20.69 -12.78
CA PRO A 10 3.14 21.56 -11.80
C PRO A 10 4.66 21.63 -12.03
N PRO A 11 5.30 22.79 -11.75
CA PRO A 11 6.72 22.98 -11.99
C PRO A 11 7.58 22.04 -11.13
N ALA A 12 8.69 21.54 -11.68
CA ALA A 12 9.54 20.49 -11.05
C ALA A 12 9.98 20.77 -9.60
N ARG A 13 10.12 22.05 -9.21
CA ARG A 13 10.42 22.45 -7.83
C ARG A 13 9.28 22.15 -6.85
N SER A 14 8.05 22.32 -7.32
CA SER A 14 6.81 22.08 -6.57
C SER A 14 6.62 20.58 -6.30
N THR A 15 6.91 19.73 -7.30
CA THR A 15 6.91 18.27 -7.15
C THR A 15 7.94 17.80 -6.11
N ARG A 16 9.18 18.30 -6.16
CA ARG A 16 10.23 17.95 -5.17
C ARG A 16 9.84 18.32 -3.73
N VAL A 17 9.15 19.44 -3.54
CA VAL A 17 8.66 19.86 -2.21
C VAL A 17 7.55 18.93 -1.73
N LYS A 18 6.60 18.59 -2.61
CA LYS A 18 5.53 17.62 -2.32
C LYS A 18 6.11 16.27 -1.89
N ASP A 19 7.05 15.73 -2.67
CA ASP A 19 7.68 14.43 -2.39
C ASP A 19 8.43 14.43 -1.05
N LYS A 20 9.13 15.53 -0.73
CA LYS A 20 9.83 15.68 0.54
C LYS A 20 8.85 15.71 1.72
N ILE A 21 7.72 16.42 1.59
CA ILE A 21 6.70 16.46 2.64
C ILE A 21 6.09 15.08 2.85
N MET A 22 5.74 14.38 1.77
CA MET A 22 5.20 13.03 1.82
C MET A 22 6.16 12.04 2.47
N ALA A 23 7.43 12.02 2.07
CA ALA A 23 8.45 11.15 2.66
C ALA A 23 8.71 11.47 4.15
N THR A 24 8.72 12.76 4.52
CA THR A 24 8.88 13.17 5.92
C THR A 24 7.68 12.72 6.77
N ALA A 25 6.47 12.87 6.23
CA ALA A 25 5.24 12.48 6.90
C ALA A 25 5.13 10.96 7.08
N GLU A 26 5.39 10.19 6.03
CA GLU A 26 5.42 8.73 6.06
C GLU A 26 6.36 8.23 7.16
N ARG A 27 7.59 8.74 7.22
CA ARG A 27 8.54 8.42 8.27
C ARG A 27 8.00 8.75 9.67
N LEU A 28 7.54 9.98 9.89
CA LEU A 28 7.08 10.41 11.21
C LEU A 28 5.86 9.58 11.68
N TYR A 29 4.91 9.31 10.79
CA TYR A 29 3.75 8.48 11.11
C TYR A 29 4.15 7.02 11.39
N ALA A 30 5.10 6.46 10.65
CA ALA A 30 5.64 5.13 10.90
C ALA A 30 6.36 5.01 12.25
N GLU A 31 7.07 6.07 12.67
CA GLU A 31 7.89 6.08 13.89
C GLU A 31 7.11 6.48 15.15
N HIS A 32 6.14 7.38 15.03
CA HIS A 32 5.45 7.98 16.17
C HIS A 32 3.94 7.72 16.18
N GLY A 33 3.40 7.11 15.12
CA GLY A 33 1.98 6.87 14.97
C GLY A 33 1.20 8.14 14.62
N PHE A 34 -0.03 7.93 14.17
CA PHE A 34 -0.91 9.00 13.72
C PHE A 34 -1.31 9.96 14.87
N ALA A 35 -1.55 9.47 16.08
CA ALA A 35 -1.99 10.32 17.19
C ALA A 35 -0.95 11.39 17.61
N ASN A 36 0.35 11.11 17.43
CA ASN A 36 1.43 11.95 17.94
C ASN A 36 2.04 12.90 16.91
N VAL A 37 1.56 12.88 15.66
CA VAL A 37 2.16 13.65 14.56
C VAL A 37 1.16 14.64 14.00
N SER A 38 1.51 15.93 14.08
CA SER A 38 0.73 17.01 13.48
C SER A 38 1.30 17.45 12.13
N ILE A 39 0.47 18.06 11.28
CA ILE A 39 0.91 18.70 10.02
C ILE A 39 2.02 19.71 10.31
N ARG A 40 1.94 20.45 11.42
CA ARG A 40 2.96 21.43 11.80
C ARG A 40 4.32 20.75 12.02
N MET A 41 4.36 19.65 12.78
CA MET A 41 5.59 18.89 13.01
C MET A 41 6.19 18.37 11.71
N ILE A 42 5.37 17.87 10.79
CA ILE A 42 5.80 17.41 9.47
C ILE A 42 6.46 18.55 8.69
N ARG A 43 5.84 19.74 8.68
CA ARG A 43 6.35 20.91 7.96
C ARG A 43 7.69 21.41 8.53
N GLU A 44 7.78 21.45 9.86
CA GLU A 44 9.01 21.81 10.57
C GLU A 44 10.13 20.80 10.27
N ALA A 45 9.84 19.49 10.36
CA ALA A 45 10.77 18.42 10.05
C ALA A 45 11.20 18.38 8.57
N ALA A 46 10.30 18.76 7.64
CA ALA A 46 10.62 18.83 6.21
C ALA A 46 11.54 20.04 5.87
N GLY A 47 11.90 20.87 6.86
CA GLY A 47 12.77 22.04 6.69
C GLY A 47 12.08 23.20 5.98
N GLN A 48 10.75 23.23 5.96
CA GLN A 48 10.00 24.30 5.30
C GLN A 48 9.78 25.47 6.27
N ARG A 49 10.83 26.29 6.47
CA ARG A 49 10.80 27.49 7.32
C ARG A 49 9.89 28.61 6.78
N ASN A 50 9.51 28.57 5.50
CA ASN A 50 8.72 29.61 4.86
C ASN A 50 7.23 29.20 4.81
N LYS A 51 6.41 29.74 5.73
CA LYS A 51 5.00 29.38 5.93
C LYS A 51 4.13 29.45 4.66
N SER A 52 4.47 30.32 3.72
CA SER A 52 3.71 30.62 2.49
C SER A 52 3.92 29.63 1.34
N ALA A 53 5.02 28.86 1.30
CA ALA A 53 5.26 27.87 0.23
C ALA A 53 4.55 26.53 0.46
N VAL A 54 4.00 26.32 1.67
CA VAL A 54 3.54 25.01 2.15
C VAL A 54 2.01 24.90 2.19
N GLN A 55 1.31 26.04 2.22
CA GLN A 55 -0.15 26.07 2.19
C GLN A 55 -0.73 25.53 0.87
N TYR A 56 0.06 25.44 -0.19
CA TYR A 56 -0.42 25.06 -1.52
C TYR A 56 -0.45 23.55 -1.82
N HIS A 57 0.19 22.71 -1.00
CA HIS A 57 0.38 21.29 -1.37
C HIS A 57 -0.50 20.30 -0.61
N PHE A 58 -0.66 20.53 0.70
CA PHE A 58 -1.50 19.70 1.56
C PHE A 58 -2.16 20.61 2.57
N SER A 59 -3.45 20.84 2.37
CA SER A 59 -4.29 21.68 3.21
C SER A 59 -4.73 20.93 4.45
N THR A 60 -4.91 19.62 4.33
CA THR A 60 -5.37 18.75 5.42
C THR A 60 -4.46 17.54 5.61
N ARG A 61 -4.65 16.90 6.75
CA ARG A 61 -3.94 15.68 7.14
C ARG A 61 -4.36 14.51 6.25
N ASP A 62 -5.66 14.42 5.99
CA ASP A 62 -6.29 13.39 5.18
C ASP A 62 -5.78 13.45 3.73
N GLU A 63 -5.68 14.64 3.14
CA GLU A 63 -5.13 14.83 1.79
C GLU A 63 -3.68 14.30 1.70
N LEU A 64 -2.86 14.54 2.73
CA LEU A 64 -1.49 14.05 2.80
C LEU A 64 -1.44 12.52 2.93
N ILE A 65 -2.28 11.93 3.79
CA ILE A 65 -2.34 10.48 3.98
C ILE A 65 -2.81 9.78 2.70
N GLN A 66 -3.89 10.28 2.09
CA GLN A 66 -4.41 9.76 0.81
C GLN A 66 -3.36 9.85 -0.30
N ALA A 67 -2.60 10.95 -0.37
CA ALA A 67 -1.55 11.10 -1.37
C ALA A 67 -0.41 10.10 -1.18
N ILE A 68 0.00 9.82 0.07
CA ILE A 68 1.02 8.80 0.36
C ILE A 68 0.50 7.42 -0.06
N LEU A 69 -0.70 7.05 0.40
CA LEU A 69 -1.32 5.76 0.06
C LEU A 69 -1.48 5.58 -1.45
N SER A 70 -1.94 6.62 -2.15
CA SER A 70 -2.12 6.58 -3.62
C SER A 70 -0.79 6.43 -4.36
N ARG A 71 0.29 7.06 -3.88
CA ARG A 71 1.63 6.91 -4.47
C ARG A 71 2.11 5.47 -4.38
N HIS A 72 1.95 4.83 -3.22
CA HIS A 72 2.33 3.43 -3.05
C HIS A 72 1.42 2.48 -3.83
N ALA A 73 0.11 2.71 -3.81
CA ALA A 73 -0.83 1.91 -4.60
C ALA A 73 -0.49 1.95 -6.09
N ALA A 74 -0.13 3.13 -6.63
CA ALA A 74 0.30 3.27 -8.02
C ALA A 74 1.61 2.52 -8.32
N ALA A 75 2.59 2.56 -7.42
CA ALA A 75 3.85 1.81 -7.60
C ALA A 75 3.61 0.29 -7.57
N ILE A 76 2.78 -0.19 -6.64
CA ILE A 76 2.36 -1.59 -6.57
C ILE A 76 1.56 -1.99 -7.83
N ASP A 77 0.76 -1.08 -8.39
CA ASP A 77 -0.02 -1.32 -9.60
C ASP A 77 0.87 -1.65 -10.81
N LEU A 78 2.03 -1.00 -10.93
CA LEU A 78 3.00 -1.26 -12.00
C LEU A 78 3.48 -2.71 -12.02
N HIS A 79 3.68 -3.31 -10.85
CA HIS A 79 4.05 -4.72 -10.70
C HIS A 79 2.87 -5.66 -10.96
N ARG A 80 1.65 -5.27 -10.58
CA ARG A 80 0.46 -6.12 -10.72
C ARG A 80 -0.09 -6.16 -12.15
N LEU A 81 0.01 -5.07 -12.91
CA LEU A 81 -0.47 -4.97 -14.29
C LEU A 81 -0.02 -6.13 -15.20
N PRO A 82 1.30 -6.45 -15.31
CA PRO A 82 1.74 -7.56 -16.16
C PRO A 82 1.26 -8.92 -15.65
N MET A 83 1.16 -9.10 -14.33
CA MET A 83 0.67 -10.35 -13.74
C MET A 83 -0.79 -10.61 -14.08
N VAL A 84 -1.65 -9.59 -13.94
CA VAL A 84 -3.08 -9.70 -14.28
C VAL A 84 -3.26 -9.98 -15.77
N ALA A 85 -2.49 -9.31 -16.64
CA ALA A 85 -2.55 -9.56 -18.08
C ALA A 85 -2.21 -11.02 -18.43
N ALA A 86 -1.25 -11.63 -17.71
CA ALA A 86 -0.92 -13.05 -17.89
C ALA A 86 -2.07 -13.97 -17.45
N LEU A 87 -2.75 -13.65 -16.34
CA LEU A 87 -3.91 -14.44 -15.86
C LEU A 87 -5.12 -14.34 -16.80
N GLU A 88 -5.36 -13.17 -17.41
CA GLU A 88 -6.41 -13.01 -18.41
C GLU A 88 -6.17 -13.89 -19.65
N ALA A 89 -4.90 -14.15 -19.98
CA ALA A 89 -4.53 -14.97 -21.12
C ALA A 89 -4.56 -16.48 -20.84
N SER A 90 -4.49 -16.93 -19.58
CA SER A 90 -4.40 -18.35 -19.22
C SER A 90 -5.76 -19.07 -19.16
N GLY A 91 -6.88 -18.33 -19.13
CA GLY A 91 -8.24 -18.87 -19.15
C GLY A 91 -8.77 -19.28 -17.77
N GLU A 92 -8.14 -20.28 -17.13
CA GLU A 92 -8.51 -20.70 -15.76
C GLU A 92 -7.55 -20.09 -14.74
N VAL A 93 -8.10 -19.43 -13.72
CA VAL A 93 -7.35 -18.77 -12.63
C VAL A 93 -7.60 -19.54 -11.34
N THR A 94 -6.54 -20.13 -10.78
CA THR A 94 -6.66 -20.84 -9.50
C THR A 94 -6.70 -19.86 -8.32
N LEU A 95 -7.11 -20.36 -7.15
CA LEU A 95 -7.04 -19.58 -5.90
C LEU A 95 -5.62 -19.08 -5.62
N ARG A 96 -4.60 -19.93 -5.87
CA ARG A 96 -3.20 -19.55 -5.66
C ARG A 96 -2.74 -18.48 -6.63
N ASP A 97 -3.14 -18.55 -7.90
CA ASP A 97 -2.80 -17.53 -8.90
C ASP A 97 -3.38 -16.17 -8.52
N TRP A 98 -4.65 -16.15 -8.12
CA TRP A 98 -5.34 -14.93 -7.70
C TRP A 98 -4.69 -14.31 -6.46
N ILE A 99 -4.40 -15.11 -5.43
CA ILE A 99 -3.73 -14.65 -4.20
C ILE A 99 -2.31 -14.18 -4.48
N THR A 100 -1.58 -14.88 -5.35
CA THR A 100 -0.22 -14.49 -5.76
C THR A 100 -0.23 -13.12 -6.43
N CYS A 101 -1.18 -12.89 -7.34
CA CYS A 101 -1.37 -11.61 -8.02
C CYS A 101 -1.83 -10.48 -7.08
N ALA A 102 -2.54 -10.81 -5.99
CA ALA A 102 -2.91 -9.85 -4.97
C ALA A 102 -1.72 -9.42 -4.08
N ILE A 103 -0.84 -10.36 -3.72
CA ILE A 103 0.21 -10.17 -2.69
C ILE A 103 1.57 -9.82 -3.28
N ALA A 104 2.08 -10.59 -4.25
CA ALA A 104 3.46 -10.46 -4.75
C ALA A 104 3.83 -9.04 -5.21
N PRO A 105 2.96 -8.26 -5.89
CA PRO A 105 3.26 -6.87 -6.26
C PRO A 105 3.64 -5.96 -5.08
N SER A 106 3.06 -6.20 -3.90
CA SER A 106 3.41 -5.44 -2.69
C SER A 106 4.79 -5.80 -2.16
N ILE A 107 5.20 -7.06 -2.33
CA ILE A 107 6.53 -7.55 -1.94
C ILE A 107 7.60 -6.95 -2.87
N GLU A 108 7.37 -6.92 -4.19
CA GLU A 108 8.26 -6.23 -5.13
C GLU A 108 8.46 -4.77 -4.75
N HIS A 109 7.35 -4.08 -4.47
CA HIS A 109 7.39 -2.68 -4.07
C HIS A 109 8.21 -2.47 -2.78
N HIS A 110 8.11 -3.37 -1.79
CA HIS A 110 8.94 -3.32 -0.59
C HIS A 110 10.43 -3.57 -0.87
N ILE A 111 10.77 -4.44 -1.81
CA ILE A 111 12.16 -4.66 -2.25
C ILE A 111 12.70 -3.38 -2.90
N GLU A 112 11.94 -2.74 -3.80
CA GLU A 112 12.32 -1.52 -4.50
C GLU A 112 12.48 -0.30 -3.58
N LEU A 113 11.66 -0.20 -2.53
CA LEU A 113 11.82 0.84 -1.50
C LEU A 113 13.16 0.75 -0.78
N GLY A 114 13.80 -0.43 -0.77
CA GLY A 114 15.07 -0.66 -0.12
C GLY A 114 15.01 -0.63 1.41
N THR A 115 16.18 -0.54 2.03
CA THR A 115 16.33 -0.54 3.50
C THR A 115 17.27 0.61 3.92
N PRO A 116 16.85 1.48 4.86
CA PRO A 116 15.57 1.46 5.55
C PRO A 116 14.41 2.01 4.70
N SER A 117 13.20 1.59 5.02
CA SER A 117 11.95 2.17 4.54
C SER A 117 10.94 2.28 5.69
N TRP A 118 9.81 2.96 5.44
CA TRP A 118 8.80 3.26 6.47
C TRP A 118 7.36 2.92 6.05
N TYR A 119 7.15 2.45 4.82
CA TYR A 119 5.83 2.28 4.25
C TYR A 119 5.03 1.18 4.95
N GLY A 120 5.65 0.04 5.28
CA GLY A 120 5.01 -1.08 5.96
C GLY A 120 4.48 -0.67 7.33
N ARG A 121 5.33 -0.01 8.14
CA ARG A 121 4.91 0.52 9.45
C ARG A 121 3.88 1.63 9.34
N PHE A 122 4.01 2.52 8.34
CA PHE A 122 2.99 3.54 8.04
C PHE A 122 1.64 2.90 7.71
N LEU A 123 1.62 1.90 6.83
CA LEU A 123 0.40 1.20 6.42
C LEU A 123 -0.22 0.41 7.58
N ALA A 124 0.59 -0.23 8.43
CA ALA A 124 0.14 -0.92 9.63
C ALA A 124 -0.57 0.02 10.62
N GLN A 125 -0.09 1.26 10.77
CA GLN A 125 -0.78 2.29 11.54
C GLN A 125 -2.09 2.73 10.87
N ALA A 126 -2.16 2.72 9.53
CA ALA A 126 -3.31 3.24 8.78
C ALA A 126 -4.49 2.26 8.79
N VAL A 127 -4.22 0.95 8.67
CA VAL A 127 -5.28 -0.05 8.55
C VAL A 127 -6.05 -0.34 9.85
N VAL A 128 -5.55 0.14 10.99
CA VAL A 128 -6.23 0.01 12.29
C VAL A 128 -7.16 1.20 12.61
N GLU A 129 -6.93 2.35 11.99
CA GLU A 129 -7.79 3.54 12.12
C GLU A 129 -8.92 3.49 11.08
N PRO A 130 -10.22 3.58 11.44
CA PRO A 130 -11.33 3.37 10.50
C PRO A 130 -11.26 4.22 9.24
N THR A 131 -11.06 5.53 9.38
CA THR A 131 -10.99 6.47 8.25
C THR A 131 -9.77 6.21 7.36
N PHE A 132 -8.61 5.95 7.94
CA PHE A 132 -7.40 5.72 7.14
C PHE A 132 -7.38 4.33 6.50
N ARG A 133 -8.04 3.36 7.13
CA ARG A 133 -8.30 2.04 6.52
C ARG A 133 -9.15 2.18 5.26
N GLU A 134 -10.17 3.03 5.28
CA GLU A 134 -10.98 3.33 4.09
C GLU A 134 -10.14 3.98 3.00
N TYR A 135 -9.27 4.94 3.34
CA TYR A 135 -8.34 5.53 2.38
C TYR A 135 -7.37 4.52 1.78
N ALA A 136 -6.82 3.61 2.58
CA ALA A 136 -5.89 2.57 2.13
C ALA A 136 -6.59 1.55 1.21
N ALA A 137 -7.82 1.15 1.57
CA ALA A 137 -8.66 0.30 0.74
C ALA A 137 -8.98 0.99 -0.59
N GLN A 138 -9.44 2.25 -0.56
CA GLN A 138 -9.77 3.00 -1.76
C GLN A 138 -8.57 3.19 -2.68
N ALA A 139 -7.39 3.53 -2.14
CA ALA A 139 -6.17 3.68 -2.94
C ALA A 139 -5.83 2.40 -3.70
N THR A 140 -6.03 1.22 -3.10
CA THR A 140 -5.75 -0.08 -3.73
C THR A 140 -6.86 -0.53 -4.68
N LEU A 141 -8.12 -0.49 -4.23
CA LEU A 141 -9.28 -0.95 -5.00
C LEU A 141 -9.55 -0.07 -6.24
N SER A 142 -9.08 1.17 -6.22
CA SER A 142 -9.21 2.11 -7.34
C SER A 142 -8.14 1.94 -8.43
N THR A 143 -7.16 1.05 -8.26
CA THR A 143 -6.15 0.86 -9.30
C THR A 143 -6.67 0.01 -10.47
N PRO A 144 -6.22 0.27 -11.71
CA PRO A 144 -6.62 -0.54 -12.88
C PRO A 144 -6.32 -2.03 -12.74
N SER A 145 -5.15 -2.42 -12.21
CA SER A 145 -4.82 -3.84 -12.10
C SER A 145 -5.72 -4.56 -11.09
N PHE A 146 -6.03 -3.92 -9.95
CA PHE A 146 -6.83 -4.58 -8.91
C PHE A 146 -8.27 -4.76 -9.36
N ARG A 147 -8.86 -3.75 -10.04
CA ARG A 147 -10.19 -3.90 -10.63
C ARG A 147 -10.28 -5.05 -11.63
N ARG A 148 -9.23 -5.25 -12.45
CA ARG A 148 -9.16 -6.38 -13.39
C ARG A 148 -9.00 -7.71 -12.67
N LEU A 149 -8.13 -7.77 -11.66
CA LEU A 149 -7.96 -8.97 -10.82
C LEU A 149 -9.27 -9.41 -10.15
N GLU A 150 -10.09 -8.46 -9.70
CA GLU A 150 -11.39 -8.76 -9.09
C GLU A 150 -12.37 -9.45 -10.05
N LEU A 151 -12.28 -9.20 -11.36
CA LEU A 151 -13.08 -9.88 -12.38
C LEU A 151 -12.66 -11.35 -12.56
N LEU A 152 -11.41 -11.67 -12.21
CA LEU A 152 -10.83 -13.01 -12.29
C LEU A 152 -10.98 -13.79 -10.97
N ARG A 153 -11.74 -13.26 -10.01
CA ARG A 153 -11.91 -13.91 -8.70
C ARG A 153 -12.54 -15.30 -8.83
N PRO A 154 -11.88 -16.36 -8.33
CA PRO A 154 -12.38 -17.72 -8.46
C PRO A 154 -13.79 -17.91 -7.87
N PRO A 155 -14.64 -18.79 -8.44
CA PRO A 155 -15.98 -19.09 -7.91
C PRO A 155 -15.98 -19.47 -6.42
N SER A 156 -14.99 -20.23 -5.96
CA SER A 156 -14.84 -20.62 -4.56
C SER A 156 -14.74 -19.45 -3.57
N MET A 157 -14.40 -18.25 -4.04
CA MET A 157 -14.38 -17.03 -3.22
C MET A 157 -15.67 -16.20 -3.31
N ARG A 158 -16.57 -16.47 -4.25
CA ARG A 158 -17.77 -15.64 -4.51
C ARG A 158 -18.95 -15.98 -3.60
N ASP A 159 -19.11 -17.23 -3.17
CA ASP A 159 -20.30 -17.72 -2.44
C ASP A 159 -20.32 -17.44 -0.92
N ARG A 160 -19.63 -16.39 -0.44
CA ARG A 160 -19.51 -16.11 1.01
C ARG A 160 -20.67 -15.24 1.54
N ALA A 161 -21.21 -15.61 2.71
CA ALA A 161 -22.03 -14.70 3.51
C ALA A 161 -21.24 -13.41 3.81
N LEU A 162 -21.83 -12.25 3.49
CA LEU A 162 -21.12 -10.96 3.42
C LEU A 162 -20.33 -10.61 4.69
N GLU A 163 -20.91 -10.81 5.88
CA GLU A 163 -20.23 -10.53 7.17
C GLU A 163 -19.03 -11.45 7.45
N LEU A 164 -19.13 -12.74 7.08
CA LEU A 164 -18.03 -13.68 7.21
C LEU A 164 -16.89 -13.31 6.26
N SER A 165 -17.22 -12.84 5.06
CA SER A 165 -16.26 -12.32 4.09
C SER A 165 -15.52 -11.09 4.59
N GLU A 166 -16.21 -10.15 5.27
CA GLU A 166 -15.57 -8.92 5.79
C GLU A 166 -14.56 -9.20 6.90
N ARG A 167 -14.91 -10.04 7.87
CA ARG A 167 -13.99 -10.43 8.96
C ARG A 167 -12.79 -11.22 8.43
N GLN A 168 -13.02 -12.10 7.46
CA GLN A 168 -11.93 -12.84 6.80
C GLN A 168 -11.00 -11.92 6.01
N ALA A 169 -11.56 -10.98 5.25
CA ALA A 169 -10.77 -9.96 4.55
C ALA A 169 -9.98 -9.09 5.54
N ALA A 170 -10.55 -8.78 6.71
CA ALA A 170 -9.83 -8.08 7.77
C ALA A 170 -8.68 -8.91 8.34
N MET A 171 -8.88 -10.20 8.63
CA MET A 171 -7.81 -11.09 9.11
C MET A 171 -6.66 -11.18 8.10
N ILE A 172 -6.97 -11.40 6.81
CA ILE A 172 -5.96 -11.48 5.74
C ILE A 172 -5.21 -10.15 5.60
N ARG A 173 -5.94 -9.02 5.58
CA ARG A 173 -5.32 -7.69 5.50
C ARG A 173 -4.38 -7.43 6.67
N LEU A 174 -4.81 -7.74 7.90
CA LEU A 174 -3.99 -7.55 9.10
C LEU A 174 -2.74 -8.44 9.04
N LEU A 175 -2.87 -9.71 8.69
CA LEU A 175 -1.73 -10.61 8.52
C LEU A 175 -0.71 -10.05 7.51
N VAL A 176 -1.15 -9.74 6.29
CA VAL A 176 -0.25 -9.25 5.23
C VAL A 176 0.42 -7.95 5.63
N VAL A 177 -0.33 -6.97 6.13
CA VAL A 177 0.21 -5.65 6.46
C VAL A 177 1.14 -5.69 7.68
N HIS A 178 0.76 -6.39 8.75
CA HIS A 178 1.57 -6.41 9.97
C HIS A 178 2.82 -7.26 9.84
N MET A 179 2.79 -8.40 9.13
CA MET A 179 4.01 -9.18 8.90
C MET A 179 5.01 -8.41 8.02
N SER A 180 4.54 -7.65 7.03
CA SER A 180 5.41 -6.76 6.24
C SER A 180 6.00 -5.64 7.10
N ALA A 181 5.21 -5.04 8.00
CA ALA A 181 5.69 -4.01 8.90
C ALA A 181 6.75 -4.52 9.90
N GLU A 182 6.57 -5.73 10.41
CA GLU A 182 7.52 -6.40 11.30
C GLU A 182 8.85 -6.66 10.59
N LEU A 183 8.81 -7.24 9.38
CA LEU A 183 10.01 -7.46 8.59
C LEU A 183 10.72 -6.15 8.22
N GLU A 184 9.96 -5.11 7.81
CA GLU A 184 10.53 -3.78 7.55
C GLU A 184 11.27 -3.24 8.78
N ALA A 185 10.69 -3.39 9.97
CA ALA A 185 11.30 -2.94 11.23
C ALA A 185 12.57 -3.74 11.58
N ASP A 186 12.58 -5.04 11.34
CA ASP A 186 13.73 -5.91 11.57
C ASP A 186 14.88 -5.60 10.61
N LEU A 187 14.58 -5.37 9.33
CA LEU A 187 15.56 -4.96 8.34
C LEU A 187 16.17 -3.59 8.69
N ALA A 188 15.33 -2.61 9.06
CA ALA A 188 15.80 -1.29 9.47
C ALA A 188 16.71 -1.33 10.72
N ALA A 189 16.52 -2.32 11.60
CA ALA A 189 17.33 -2.51 12.79
C ALA A 189 18.51 -3.47 12.61
N GLY A 190 18.73 -4.02 11.40
CA GLY A 190 19.79 -4.98 11.13
C GLY A 190 19.62 -6.33 11.83
N ARG A 191 18.37 -6.73 12.15
CA ARG A 191 18.05 -7.99 12.84
C ARG A 191 17.82 -9.18 11.90
N ALA A 192 17.69 -8.96 10.60
CA ALA A 192 17.45 -10.04 9.65
C ALA A 192 18.73 -10.87 9.40
N ALA A 193 18.59 -12.20 9.42
CA ALA A 193 19.68 -13.14 9.17
C ALA A 193 20.03 -13.30 7.67
N ALA A 194 19.12 -12.94 6.77
CA ALA A 194 19.27 -13.02 5.32
C ALA A 194 19.43 -11.63 4.69
N SER A 195 19.77 -11.59 3.39
CA SER A 195 19.75 -10.32 2.65
C SER A 195 18.32 -9.74 2.63
N PRO A 196 18.16 -8.39 2.57
CA PRO A 196 16.84 -7.76 2.57
C PRO A 196 15.90 -8.31 1.47
N GLU A 197 16.42 -8.48 0.26
CA GLU A 197 15.65 -9.03 -0.86
C GLU A 197 15.19 -10.47 -0.57
N GLN A 198 16.07 -11.34 -0.10
CA GLN A 198 15.73 -12.73 0.21
C GLN A 198 14.69 -12.82 1.34
N ALA A 199 14.80 -11.96 2.35
CA ALA A 199 13.85 -11.91 3.45
C ALA A 199 12.45 -11.50 2.96
N TRP A 200 12.34 -10.49 2.09
CA TRP A 200 11.07 -10.08 1.48
C TRP A 200 10.47 -11.18 0.61
N ARG A 201 11.28 -11.85 -0.23
CA ARG A 201 10.83 -12.98 -1.06
C ARG A 201 10.28 -14.12 -0.21
N SER A 202 11.01 -14.51 0.84
CA SER A 202 10.57 -15.56 1.77
C SER A 202 9.28 -15.18 2.50
N LEU A 203 9.14 -13.92 2.93
CA LEU A 203 7.89 -13.45 3.51
C LEU A 203 6.74 -13.53 2.49
N GLY A 204 6.97 -13.12 1.25
CA GLY A 204 5.97 -13.20 0.18
C GLY A 204 5.45 -14.63 -0.04
N ASP A 205 6.35 -15.60 -0.16
CA ASP A 205 5.98 -17.01 -0.35
C ASP A 205 5.19 -17.56 0.86
N ASN A 206 5.61 -17.19 2.07
CA ASN A 206 4.93 -17.57 3.31
C ASN A 206 3.53 -16.94 3.39
N LEU A 207 3.39 -15.66 3.05
CA LEU A 207 2.10 -14.96 3.04
C LEU A 207 1.16 -15.56 2.00
N ILE A 208 1.63 -15.82 0.78
CA ILE A 208 0.81 -16.47 -0.26
C ILE A 208 0.33 -17.83 0.22
N THR A 209 1.22 -18.64 0.79
CA THR A 209 0.89 -19.96 1.32
C THR A 209 -0.10 -19.89 2.48
N ALA A 210 0.14 -19.00 3.45
CA ALA A 210 -0.73 -18.80 4.60
C ALA A 210 -2.12 -18.30 4.18
N VAL A 211 -2.19 -17.33 3.26
CA VAL A 211 -3.46 -16.79 2.76
C VAL A 211 -4.21 -17.81 1.90
N CYS A 212 -3.52 -18.65 1.13
CA CYS A 212 -4.15 -19.80 0.47
C CYS A 212 -4.75 -20.77 1.49
N GLY A 213 -3.98 -21.13 2.52
CA GLY A 213 -4.42 -22.02 3.59
C GLY A 213 -5.63 -21.47 4.36
N LEU A 214 -5.57 -20.22 4.82
CA LEU A 214 -6.69 -19.52 5.46
C LEU A 214 -7.90 -19.42 4.53
N SER A 215 -7.68 -19.11 3.26
CA SER A 215 -8.76 -19.00 2.29
C SER A 215 -9.43 -20.32 2.02
N SER A 216 -8.69 -21.45 2.09
CA SER A 216 -9.17 -22.81 1.83
C SER A 216 -9.78 -23.48 3.06
N ALA A 217 -9.15 -23.34 4.24
CA ALA A 217 -9.64 -23.92 5.50
C ALA A 217 -10.94 -23.25 6.00
N LEU A 218 -11.21 -22.05 5.50
CA LEU A 218 -12.45 -21.32 5.75
C LEU A 218 -13.47 -21.50 4.61
N LEU A 219 -13.18 -22.37 3.63
CA LEU A 219 -14.20 -22.91 2.72
C LEU A 219 -14.84 -24.13 3.41
N PRO A 220 -16.17 -24.25 3.40
CA PRO A 220 -16.86 -25.44 3.89
C PRO A 220 -16.60 -26.68 3.02
#